data_AF-A0A9Q5QUW8-F1
#
_entry.id   AF-A0A9Q5QUW8-F1
#
_cell.length_a   1.000
_cell.length_b   1.000
_cell.length_c   1.000
_cell.angle_alpha   90.00
_cell.angle_beta   90.00
_cell.angle_gamma   90.00
#
_symmetry.space_group_name_H-M   'P 1'
#
loop_
_entity.id
_entity.type
_entity.pdbx_description
1 polymer ?
#
loop_
_entity_poly.entity_id
_entity_poly.type
_entity_poly.pdbx_seq_one_letter_code
_entity_poly.pdbx_strand_id
1 'polypeptide(L)' 'MSVQECKKVQLIIIGLAFIYLAFAWRFWFGFERTHFSQRFLNRLKFSILWPVFYLTNNSFRRNFKRALKR' A
#
# COMPACT_ATOMS: atom_id res chain seq x y z
N MET A 1 -27.43 0.69 17.59
CA MET A 1 -26.03 1.05 17.24
C MET A 1 -25.80 2.49 17.71
N SER A 2 -24.88 2.73 18.65
CA SER A 2 -24.74 4.06 19.29
C SER A 2 -23.91 5.02 18.43
N VAL A 3 -24.21 6.32 18.50
CA VAL A 3 -23.50 7.38 17.76
C VAL A 3 -21.99 7.40 18.06
N GLN A 4 -21.59 6.95 19.25
CA GLN A 4 -20.18 6.85 19.66
C GLN A 4 -19.42 5.77 18.87
N GLU A 5 -20.07 4.65 18.54
CA GLU A 5 -19.44 3.59 17.74
C GLU A 5 -19.23 4.05 16.29
N CYS A 6 -20.16 4.81 15.71
CA CYS A 6 -19.98 5.39 14.36
C CYS A 6 -18.74 6.31 14.30
N LYS A 7 -18.54 7.17 15.30
CA LYS A 7 -17.37 8.07 15.35
C LYS A 7 -16.05 7.29 15.44
N LYS A 8 -16.00 6.21 16.23
CA LYS A 8 -14.83 5.33 16.31
C LYS A 8 -14.52 4.67 14.96
N VAL A 9 -15.54 4.12 14.29
CA VAL A 9 -15.39 3.49 12.98
C VAL A 9 -14.91 4.49 11.93
N GLN A 10 -15.43 5.72 11.93
CA GLN A 10 -14.97 6.77 11.03
C GLN A 10 -13.48 7.08 11.20
N LEU A 11 -13.00 7.23 12.45
CA LEU A 11 -11.58 7.47 12.72
C LEU A 11 -10.70 6.31 12.27
N ILE A 12 -11.15 5.07 12.45
CA ILE A 12 -10.43 3.87 11.98
C ILE A 12 -10.33 3.88 10.45
N ILE A 13 -11.44 4.13 9.75
CA ILE A 13 -11.47 4.18 8.28
C ILE A 13 -10.54 5.27 7.76
N ILE A 14 -10.57 6.46 8.37
CA ILE A 14 -9.69 7.57 8.00
C ILE A 14 -8.22 7.19 8.21
N GLY A 15 -7.87 6.61 9.36
CA GLY A 15 -6.52 6.13 9.65
C GLY A 15 -6.04 5.09 8.64
N LEU A 16 -6.88 4.11 8.31
CA LEU A 16 -6.59 3.09 7.30
C LEU A 16 -6.41 3.70 5.91
N ALA A 17 -7.22 4.69 5.54
CA ALA A 17 -7.08 5.40 4.26
C ALA A 17 -5.74 6.15 4.18
N PHE A 18 -5.33 6.84 5.25
CA PHE A 18 -4.02 7.50 5.30
C PHE A 18 -2.86 6.51 5.17
N ILE A 19 -2.92 5.38 5.89
CA ILE A 19 -1.94 4.31 5.79
C ILE A 19 -1.88 3.79 4.34
N TYR A 20 -3.03 3.47 3.76
CA TYR A 20 -3.13 2.96 2.41
C TYR A 20 -2.49 3.90 1.38
N LEU A 21 -2.82 5.19 1.43
CA LEU A 21 -2.28 6.18 0.51
C LEU A 21 -0.79 6.45 0.75
N ALA A 22 -0.35 6.54 2.01
CA ALA A 22 1.05 6.80 2.34
C ALA A 22 1.98 5.68 1.84
N PHE A 23 1.57 4.43 2.05
CA PHE A 23 2.33 3.27 1.59
C PHE A 23 2.32 3.13 0.06
N ALA A 24 1.17 3.36 -0.58
CA ALA A 24 1.06 3.36 -2.04
C ALA A 24 1.96 4.43 -2.68
N TRP A 25 1.98 5.64 -2.12
CA TRP A 25 2.85 6.74 -2.56
C TRP A 25 4.33 6.38 -2.40
N ARG A 26 4.76 5.95 -1.21
CA ARG A 26 6.17 5.57 -0.99
C ARG A 26 6.60 4.43 -1.91
N PHE A 27 5.74 3.43 -2.10
CA PHE A 27 6.01 2.34 -3.03
C PHE A 27 6.07 2.82 -4.48
N TRP A 28 5.20 3.75 -4.89
CA TRP A 28 5.23 4.34 -6.23
C TRP A 28 6.59 4.98 -6.51
N PHE A 29 7.07 5.88 -5.66
CA PHE A 29 8.39 6.53 -5.85
C PHE A 29 9.56 5.55 -5.77
N GLY A 30 9.48 4.55 -4.89
CA GLY A 30 10.51 3.54 -4.74
C GLY A 30 10.47 2.39 -5.75
N PHE A 31 9.48 2.36 -6.66
CA PHE A 31 9.23 1.22 -7.55
C PHE A 31 10.44 0.83 -8.42
N GLU A 32 11.26 1.82 -8.77
CA GLU A 32 12.48 1.65 -9.58
C GLU A 32 13.54 0.78 -8.88
N ARG A 33 13.48 0.65 -7.55
CA ARG A 33 14.37 -0.23 -6.75
C ARG A 33 13.86 -1.67 -6.67
N THR A 34 12.67 -1.94 -7.19
CA THR A 34 12.11 -3.29 -7.21
C THR A 34 12.69 -4.09 -8.38
N HIS A 35 12.64 -5.41 -8.26
CA HIS A 35 13.04 -6.32 -9.35
C HIS A 35 11.86 -6.62 -10.29
N PHE A 36 10.78 -5.83 -10.23
CA PHE A 36 9.67 -5.95 -11.16
C PHE A 36 10.02 -5.30 -12.50
N SER A 37 9.33 -5.72 -13.56
CA SER A 37 9.41 -5.04 -14.84
C SER A 37 8.89 -3.61 -14.70
N GLN A 38 9.73 -2.64 -15.07
CA GLN A 38 9.54 -1.19 -14.93
C GLN A 38 8.52 -0.62 -15.93
N ARG A 39 7.34 -1.25 -16.02
CA ARG A 39 6.21 -0.82 -16.85
C ARG A 39 5.24 0.01 -16.01
N PHE A 40 4.67 1.05 -16.60
CA PHE A 40 3.67 1.90 -15.96
C PHE A 40 2.51 1.09 -15.37
N LEU A 41 1.96 0.14 -16.14
CA LEU A 41 0.87 -0.72 -15.68
C LEU A 41 1.26 -1.58 -14.47
N ASN A 42 2.51 -2.03 -14.37
CA ASN A 42 2.98 -2.78 -13.19
C ASN A 42 3.10 -1.86 -11.98
N ARG A 43 3.68 -0.67 -12.14
CA ARG A 43 3.78 0.35 -11.08
C ARG A 43 2.39 0.68 -10.53
N LEU A 44 1.44 0.97 -11.41
CA LEU A 44 0.05 1.27 -11.07
C LEU A 44 -0.66 0.11 -10.37
N LYS A 45 -0.63 -1.09 -10.97
CA LYS A 45 -1.24 -2.29 -10.41
C LYS A 45 -0.72 -2.59 -9.00
N PHE A 46 0.59 -2.55 -8.82
CA PHE A 46 1.23 -2.90 -7.56
C PHE A 46 1.08 -1.80 -6.50
N SER A 47 1.04 -0.52 -6.87
CA SER A 47 0.78 0.59 -5.95
C SER A 47 -0.67 0.60 -5.46
N ILE A 48 -1.66 0.33 -6.30
CA ILE A 48 -3.07 0.32 -5.90
C ILE A 48 -3.39 -0.97 -5.13
N LEU A 49 -2.97 -2.12 -5.64
CA LEU A 49 -3.32 -3.42 -5.05
C LEU A 49 -2.31 -3.87 -3.98
N TRP A 50 -1.54 -2.94 -3.41
CA TRP A 50 -0.44 -3.26 -2.51
C TRP A 50 -0.85 -4.12 -1.30
N PRO A 51 -2.02 -3.93 -0.63
CA PRO A 51 -2.35 -4.72 0.56
C PRO A 51 -2.58 -6.19 0.20
N VAL A 52 -3.28 -6.42 -0.91
CA VAL A 52 -3.57 -7.77 -1.41
C VAL A 52 -2.28 -8.49 -1.74
N PHE A 53 -1.38 -7.88 -2.52
CA PHE A 53 -0.11 -8.50 -2.86
C PHE A 53 0.82 -8.66 -1.65
N TYR A 54 0.78 -7.73 -0.69
CA TYR A 54 1.57 -7.84 0.54
C TYR A 54 1.15 -9.05 1.39
N LEU A 55 -0.14 -9.32 1.49
CA LEU A 55 -0.65 -10.47 2.25
C LEU A 55 -0.44 -11.80 1.51
N THR A 56 -0.62 -11.81 0.19
CA THR A 56 -0.65 -13.04 -0.62
C THR A 56 0.70 -13.47 -1.19
N ASN A 57 1.67 -12.56 -1.38
CA ASN A 57 2.87 -12.86 -2.16
C ASN A 57 4.18 -12.49 -1.44
N ASN A 58 4.98 -13.52 -1.12
CA ASN A 58 6.30 -13.38 -0.50
C ASN A 58 7.28 -12.52 -1.33
N SER A 59 7.30 -12.68 -2.65
CA SER A 59 8.17 -11.91 -3.54
C SER A 59 7.78 -10.44 -3.54
N PHE A 60 6.47 -10.15 -3.53
CA PHE A 60 5.98 -8.80 -3.39
C PHE A 60 6.42 -8.17 -2.07
N ARG A 61 6.28 -8.85 -0.93
CA ARG A 61 6.74 -8.32 0.37
C ARG A 61 8.20 -7.88 0.36
N ARG A 62 9.09 -8.67 -0.26
CA ARG A 62 10.52 -8.33 -0.39
C ARG A 62 10.73 -7.09 -1.25
N ASN A 63 10.07 -7.01 -2.40
CA ASN A 63 10.16 -5.86 -3.30
C ASN A 63 9.53 -4.60 -2.69
N PHE A 64 8.41 -4.75 -1.97
CA PHE A 64 7.76 -3.68 -1.24
C PHE A 64 8.70 -3.07 -0.19
N LYS A 65 9.34 -3.90 0.63
CA LYS A 65 10.35 -3.42 1.59
C LYS A 65 11.52 -2.70 0.89
N ARG A 66 11.96 -3.18 -0.28
CA ARG A 66 13.02 -2.52 -1.07
C ARG A 66 12.59 -1.14 -1.59
N ALA A 67 11.37 -1.01 -2.11
CA ALA A 67 10.84 0.28 -2.55
C ALA A 67 10.73 1.29 -1.40
N LEU A 68 10.40 0.83 -0.20
CA LEU A 68 10.24 1.69 0.98
C LEU A 68 11.57 2.14 1.62
N LYS A 69 12.66 1.40 1.41
CA LYS A 69 13.99 1.81 1.84
C LYS A 69 14.38 3.03 1.02
N ARG A 70 14.55 4.18 1.69
CA ARG A 70 15.06 5.41 1.06
C ARG A 70 16.53 5.27 0.72
#